data_AF-A0A976HSE8-F1
#
_entry.id   AF-A0A976HSE8-F1
#
_cell.length_a   1.000
_cell.length_b   1.000
_cell.length_c   1.000
_cell.angle_alpha   90.00
_cell.angle_beta   90.00
_cell.angle_gamma   90.00
#
_symmetry.space_group_name_H-M   'P 1'
#
loop_
_entity.id
_entity.type
_entity.pdbx_description
1 polymer ?
#
loop_
_entity_poly.entity_id
_entity_poly.type
_entity_poly.pdbx_seq_one_letter_code
_entity_poly.pdbx_strand_id
1 'polypeptide(L)'
;MYHYQKMIDIPERYRQVKRLGIDEHSHRKGKKDYLCILTDLDKGIIIDILPNRKKETLIAHFKQMEMDFCNQITDVSCDFWDAYITTTKVCFPNAKIILGRFHVTKLLNNVLDDFRKDLRKTDKDNDHYKRLNGAARAVDSLQTVS
;
A
#
# COMPACT_ATOMS: atom_id res chain seq x y z
N MET A 1 0.40 -27.01 21.13
CA MET A 1 -0.84 -26.86 20.32
C MET A 1 -1.45 -25.52 20.73
N TYR A 2 -1.14 -24.44 20.00
CA TYR A 2 -1.53 -23.09 20.42
C TYR A 2 -3.02 -22.85 20.13
N HIS A 3 -3.77 -22.59 21.21
CA HIS A 3 -5.17 -22.16 21.19
C HIS A 3 -5.31 -20.78 20.54
N TYR A 4 -5.62 -20.73 19.24
CA TYR A 4 -6.10 -19.51 18.59
C TYR A 4 -7.62 -19.41 18.76
N GLN A 5 -8.05 -19.11 19.98
CA GLN A 5 -9.46 -18.89 20.32
C GLN A 5 -9.60 -17.53 20.99
N LYS A 6 -9.51 -16.49 20.17
CA LYS A 6 -10.31 -15.27 20.34
C LYS A 6 -10.99 -15.05 19.00
N MET A 7 -12.28 -15.34 18.93
CA MET A 7 -13.13 -14.80 17.87
C MET A 7 -12.98 -13.29 17.95
N ILE A 8 -12.22 -12.75 17.00
CA ILE A 8 -12.03 -11.32 16.81
C ILE A 8 -13.41 -10.78 16.49
N ASP A 9 -13.94 -9.87 17.30
CA ASP A 9 -15.20 -9.21 17.02
C ASP A 9 -14.98 -8.21 15.87
N ILE A 10 -15.15 -8.72 14.65
CA ILE A 10 -14.83 -8.04 13.39
C ILE A 10 -15.56 -6.69 13.27
N PRO A 11 -16.87 -6.56 13.58
CA PRO A 11 -17.62 -5.31 13.42
C PRO A 11 -17.06 -4.13 14.23
N GLU A 12 -16.66 -4.34 15.48
CA GLU A 12 -16.23 -3.25 16.36
C GLU A 12 -14.90 -2.64 15.90
N ARG A 13 -14.04 -3.42 15.22
CA ARG A 13 -12.75 -2.94 14.71
C ARG A 13 -12.91 -1.97 13.54
N TYR A 14 -13.99 -2.08 12.78
CA TYR A 14 -14.28 -1.20 11.64
C TYR A 14 -14.98 0.11 12.05
N ARG A 15 -15.72 0.07 13.17
CA ARG A 15 -16.67 1.13 13.57
C ARG A 15 -16.09 2.53 13.69
N GLN A 16 -14.79 2.67 13.95
CA GLN A 16 -14.15 3.98 14.15
C GLN A 16 -13.06 4.30 13.12
N VAL A 17 -12.87 3.44 12.13
CA VAL A 17 -11.83 3.65 11.12
C VAL A 17 -12.28 4.77 10.19
N LYS A 18 -11.49 5.83 10.09
CA LYS A 18 -11.70 6.91 9.11
C LYS A 18 -10.67 6.87 7.99
N ARG A 19 -9.43 6.49 8.32
CA ARG A 19 -8.31 6.41 7.40
C ARG A 19 -7.90 4.95 7.21
N LEU A 20 -8.19 4.41 6.04
CA LEU A 20 -7.98 3.00 5.70
C LEU A 20 -6.69 2.81 4.92
N GLY A 21 -5.84 1.88 5.34
CA GLY A 21 -4.68 1.40 4.59
C GLY A 21 -5.02 0.12 3.85
N ILE A 22 -4.67 0.04 2.57
CA ILE A 22 -4.76 -1.18 1.75
C ILE A 22 -3.37 -1.48 1.21
N ASP A 23 -2.76 -2.57 1.68
CA ASP A 23 -1.41 -2.98 1.28
C ASP A 23 -1.35 -4.50 0.99
N GLU A 24 -0.25 -4.96 0.40
CA GLU A 24 -0.01 -6.36 0.11
C GLU A 24 1.12 -6.96 0.95
N HIS A 25 0.93 -8.21 1.37
CA HIS A 25 2.00 -9.01 1.96
C HIS A 25 2.21 -10.31 1.21
N SER A 26 3.46 -10.55 0.81
CA SER A 26 3.87 -11.81 0.19
C SER A 26 3.92 -12.90 1.25
N HIS A 27 3.07 -13.92 1.12
CA HIS A 27 3.07 -15.04 2.06
C HIS A 27 4.35 -15.90 1.95
N ARG A 28 4.95 -15.99 0.74
CA ARG A 28 6.24 -16.66 0.48
C ARG A 28 7.01 -15.99 -0.66
N LYS A 29 8.32 -15.78 -0.45
CA LYS A 29 9.25 -15.24 -1.44
C LYS A 29 9.20 -16.08 -2.73
N GLY A 30 8.79 -15.49 -3.85
CA GLY A 30 8.80 -16.11 -5.18
C GLY A 30 7.48 -16.70 -5.69
N LYS A 31 6.36 -16.63 -4.94
CA LYS A 31 5.02 -16.99 -5.45
C LYS A 31 4.10 -15.78 -5.56
N LYS A 32 3.19 -15.80 -6.55
CA LYS A 32 2.22 -14.74 -6.87
C LYS A 32 1.04 -14.62 -5.87
N ASP A 33 1.16 -15.24 -4.70
CA ASP A 33 0.10 -15.29 -3.69
C ASP A 33 0.32 -14.15 -2.68
N TYR A 34 -0.31 -13.01 -2.99
CA TYR A 34 -0.30 -11.81 -2.16
C TYR A 34 -1.54 -11.79 -1.29
N LEU A 35 -1.36 -11.77 0.03
CA LEU A 35 -2.42 -11.42 0.97
C LEU A 35 -2.65 -9.90 0.91
N CYS A 36 -3.88 -9.46 1.16
CA CYS A 36 -4.18 -8.03 1.27
C CYS A 36 -4.40 -7.69 2.74
N ILE A 37 -3.66 -6.71 3.25
CA ILE A 37 -3.74 -6.25 4.62
C ILE A 37 -4.55 -4.96 4.65
N LEU A 38 -5.58 -4.94 5.50
CA LEU A 38 -6.36 -3.76 5.81
C LEU A 38 -5.90 -3.21 7.15
N THR A 39 -5.62 -1.91 7.21
CA THR A 39 -5.06 -1.25 8.41
C THR A 39 -5.87 0.00 8.75
N ASP A 40 -6.11 0.23 10.04
CA ASP A 40 -6.52 1.55 10.55
C ASP A 40 -5.27 2.42 10.65
N LEU A 41 -5.18 3.43 9.78
CA LEU A 41 -4.00 4.30 9.69
C LEU A 41 -3.87 5.26 10.88
N ASP A 42 -4.96 5.55 11.59
CA ASP A 42 -4.92 6.43 12.76
C ASP A 42 -4.43 5.67 14.00
N LYS A 43 -4.79 4.39 14.12
CA LYS A 43 -4.38 3.52 15.23
C LYS A 43 -3.12 2.70 14.94
N GLY A 44 -2.71 2.59 13.68
CA GLY A 44 -1.57 1.77 13.26
C GLY A 44 -1.79 0.26 13.46
N ILE A 45 -3.04 -0.21 13.40
CA ILE A 45 -3.39 -1.61 13.65
C ILE A 45 -3.97 -2.28 12.42
N ILE A 46 -3.62 -3.54 12.21
CA ILE A 46 -4.26 -4.39 11.19
C ILE A 46 -5.71 -4.64 11.62
N ILE A 47 -6.67 -4.23 10.81
CA ILE A 47 -8.10 -4.46 11.05
C ILE A 47 -8.55 -5.78 10.44
N ASP A 48 -7.98 -6.20 9.31
CA ASP A 48 -8.29 -7.49 8.67
C ASP A 48 -7.22 -7.92 7.63
N ILE A 49 -7.26 -9.20 7.24
CA ILE A 49 -6.36 -9.80 6.26
C ILE A 49 -7.20 -10.62 5.26
N LEU A 50 -7.20 -10.19 4.00
CA LEU A 50 -7.93 -10.86 2.93
C LEU A 50 -7.05 -11.89 2.23
N PRO A 51 -7.64 -12.98 1.71
CA PRO A 51 -6.90 -14.08 1.11
C PRO A 51 -6.15 -13.69 -0.16
N ASN A 52 -6.58 -12.61 -0.82
CA ASN A 52 -5.88 -12.07 -1.97
C ASN A 52 -6.18 -10.58 -2.17
N ARG A 53 -5.40 -9.93 -3.01
CA ARG A 53 -5.58 -8.51 -3.37
C ARG A 53 -6.52 -8.23 -4.55
N LYS A 54 -7.09 -9.24 -5.21
CA LYS A 54 -7.87 -9.03 -6.44
C LYS A 54 -9.04 -8.07 -6.22
N LYS A 55 -9.32 -7.26 -7.24
CA LYS A 55 -10.42 -6.28 -7.25
C LYS A 55 -11.75 -6.90 -6.81
N GLU A 56 -12.07 -8.08 -7.33
CA GLU A 56 -13.33 -8.77 -7.06
C GLU A 56 -13.45 -9.18 -5.59
N THR A 57 -12.34 -9.63 -4.99
CA THR A 57 -12.28 -9.98 -3.56
C THR A 57 -12.48 -8.74 -2.69
N LEU A 58 -11.81 -7.64 -3.02
CA LEU A 58 -11.94 -6.38 -2.27
C LEU A 58 -13.35 -5.79 -2.36
N ILE A 59 -13.92 -5.73 -3.57
CA ILE A 59 -15.26 -5.19 -3.77
C ILE A 59 -16.29 -6.07 -3.04
N ALA A 60 -16.18 -7.39 -3.14
CA ALA A 60 -17.07 -8.30 -2.42
C ALA A 60 -16.97 -8.10 -0.91
N HIS A 61 -15.75 -7.95 -0.38
CA HIS A 61 -15.51 -7.69 1.05
C HIS A 61 -16.18 -6.41 1.53
N PHE A 62 -15.90 -5.27 0.88
CA PHE A 62 -16.44 -3.98 1.31
C PHE A 62 -17.95 -3.85 1.06
N LYS A 63 -18.50 -4.55 0.07
CA LYS A 63 -19.96 -4.59 -0.13
C LYS A 63 -20.71 -5.39 0.93
N GLN A 64 -20.04 -6.30 1.63
CA GLN A 64 -20.62 -7.02 2.77
C GLN A 64 -20.61 -6.19 4.06
N MET A 65 -19.87 -5.07 4.09
CA MET A 65 -19.84 -4.17 5.22
C MET A 65 -21.05 -3.23 5.23
N GLU A 66 -21.35 -2.71 6.41
CA GLU A 66 -22.41 -1.71 6.57
C GLU A 66 -22.09 -0.47 5.74
N MET A 67 -23.12 0.10 5.11
CA MET A 67 -22.97 1.31 4.29
C MET A 67 -22.38 2.48 5.10
N ASP A 68 -22.68 2.52 6.40
CA ASP A 68 -22.15 3.52 7.33
C ASP A 68 -20.62 3.45 7.44
N PHE A 69 -20.05 2.23 7.45
CA PHE A 69 -18.61 2.05 7.40
C PHE A 69 -18.01 2.60 6.09
N CYS A 70 -18.62 2.28 4.95
CA CYS A 70 -18.15 2.77 3.66
C CYS A 70 -18.21 4.31 3.56
N ASN A 71 -19.26 4.92 4.14
CA ASN A 71 -19.46 6.36 4.11
C ASN A 71 -18.57 7.14 5.08
N GLN A 72 -18.15 6.53 6.20
CA GLN A 72 -17.27 7.20 7.18
C GLN A 72 -15.79 7.25 6.77
N ILE A 73 -15.36 6.43 5.80
CA ILE A 73 -13.98 6.46 5.31
C ILE A 73 -13.73 7.79 4.60
N THR A 74 -12.77 8.57 5.12
CA THR A 74 -12.36 9.87 4.57
C THR A 74 -11.14 9.75 3.67
N ASP A 75 -10.27 8.79 3.94
CA ASP A 75 -9.02 8.60 3.22
C ASP A 75 -8.71 7.12 3.06
N VAL A 76 -8.27 6.73 1.87
CA VAL A 76 -7.73 5.40 1.60
C VAL A 76 -6.29 5.57 1.12
N SER A 77 -5.33 5.05 1.90
CA SER A 77 -3.94 4.96 1.49
C SER A 77 -3.68 3.62 0.82
N CYS A 78 -3.21 3.63 -0.42
CA CYS A 78 -2.88 2.43 -1.17
C CYS A 78 -1.74 2.63 -2.16
N ASP A 79 -1.36 1.53 -2.82
CA ASP A 79 -0.43 1.54 -3.94
C ASP A 79 -1.04 2.05 -5.24
N PHE A 80 -0.19 2.27 -6.24
CA PHE A 80 -0.58 2.64 -7.61
C PHE A 80 -1.37 1.57 -8.38
N TRP A 81 -1.67 0.44 -7.74
CA TRP A 81 -2.32 -0.65 -8.45
C TRP A 81 -3.80 -0.33 -8.72
N ASP A 82 -4.18 -0.43 -10.00
CA ASP A 82 -5.49 0.01 -10.50
C ASP A 82 -6.68 -0.64 -9.79
N ALA A 83 -6.52 -1.89 -9.33
CA ALA A 83 -7.54 -2.58 -8.56
C ALA A 83 -7.87 -1.82 -7.25
N TYR A 84 -6.88 -1.29 -6.54
CA TYR A 84 -7.12 -0.53 -5.30
C TYR A 84 -7.80 0.80 -5.57
N ILE A 85 -7.37 1.51 -6.62
CA ILE A 85 -7.98 2.77 -7.03
C ILE A 85 -9.44 2.56 -7.43
N THR A 86 -9.70 1.53 -8.24
CA THR A 86 -11.05 1.20 -8.72
C THR A 86 -11.95 0.75 -7.57
N THR A 87 -11.49 -0.16 -6.71
CA THR A 87 -12.22 -0.57 -5.51
C THR A 87 -12.54 0.63 -4.64
N THR A 88 -11.58 1.54 -4.42
CA THR A 88 -11.80 2.72 -3.57
C THR A 88 -12.90 3.61 -4.13
N LYS A 89 -12.86 3.90 -5.44
CA LYS A 89 -13.91 4.71 -6.09
C LYS A 89 -15.30 4.06 -6.02
N VAL A 90 -15.36 2.72 -6.07
CA VAL A 90 -16.62 1.97 -6.04
C VAL A 90 -17.18 1.84 -4.63
N CYS A 91 -16.33 1.61 -3.63
CA CYS A 91 -16.74 1.27 -2.27
C CYS A 91 -16.74 2.46 -1.32
N PHE A 92 -15.91 3.48 -1.55
CA PHE A 92 -15.70 4.61 -0.64
C PHE A 92 -15.85 5.94 -1.40
N PRO A 93 -17.09 6.33 -1.79
CA PRO A 93 -17.32 7.46 -2.69
C PRO A 93 -16.87 8.82 -2.11
N ASN A 94 -16.80 8.93 -0.77
CA ASN A 94 -16.38 10.16 -0.08
C ASN A 94 -14.87 10.20 0.21
N ALA A 95 -14.15 9.10 -0.05
CA ALA A 95 -12.76 8.97 0.37
C ALA A 95 -11.79 9.57 -0.64
N LYS A 96 -10.75 10.23 -0.13
CA LYS A 96 -9.58 10.64 -0.92
C LYS A 96 -8.65 9.44 -1.09
N ILE A 97 -8.15 9.26 -2.31
CA ILE A 97 -7.11 8.26 -2.60
C ILE A 97 -5.75 8.89 -2.31
N ILE A 98 -5.03 8.34 -1.35
CA ILE A 98 -3.68 8.74 -0.97
C ILE A 98 -2.72 7.66 -1.46
N LEU A 99 -1.71 8.07 -2.22
CA LEU A 99 -0.68 7.14 -2.67
C LEU A 99 0.40 7.02 -1.60
N GLY A 100 0.73 5.78 -1.24
CA GLY A 100 1.74 5.49 -0.23
C GLY A 100 3.10 6.12 -0.59
N ARG A 101 3.62 7.00 0.28
CA ARG A 101 4.91 7.71 0.06
C ARG A 101 6.07 6.75 -0.19
N PHE A 102 6.08 5.60 0.50
CA PHE A 102 7.07 4.54 0.31
C PHE A 102 7.07 4.01 -1.13
N HIS A 103 5.89 3.75 -1.70
CA HIS A 103 5.77 3.20 -3.05
C HIS A 103 6.10 4.23 -4.12
N VAL A 104 5.70 5.50 -3.92
CA VAL A 104 6.11 6.63 -4.77
C VAL A 104 7.63 6.76 -4.80
N THR A 105 8.26 6.76 -3.63
CA THR A 105 9.72 6.90 -3.51
C THR A 105 10.44 5.70 -4.12
N LYS A 106 9.97 4.49 -3.83
CA LYS A 106 10.54 3.26 -4.39
C LYS A 106 10.47 3.26 -5.92
N LEU A 107 9.36 3.72 -6.50
CA LEU A 107 9.21 3.88 -7.94
C LEU A 107 10.23 4.88 -8.50
N LEU A 108 10.35 6.07 -7.90
CA LEU A 108 11.32 7.08 -8.31
C LEU A 108 12.76 6.56 -8.22
N ASN A 109 13.11 5.91 -7.13
CA ASN A 109 14.44 5.32 -6.92
C ASN A 109 14.74 4.27 -7.99
N ASN A 110 13.80 3.39 -8.31
CA ASN A 110 13.97 2.39 -9.36
C ASN A 110 14.23 3.03 -10.73
N VAL A 111 13.46 4.06 -11.10
CA VAL A 111 13.64 4.79 -12.37
C VAL A 111 15.00 5.46 -12.44
N LEU A 112 15.41 6.14 -11.36
CA LEU A 112 16.73 6.77 -11.27
C LEU A 112 17.87 5.75 -11.37
N ASP A 113 17.71 4.58 -10.73
CA ASP A 113 18.70 3.53 -10.79
C ASP A 113 18.82 2.90 -12.18
N ASP A 114 17.70 2.72 -12.89
CA ASP A 114 17.70 2.20 -14.25
C ASP A 114 18.36 3.18 -15.21
N PHE A 115 18.02 4.47 -15.12
CA PHE A 115 18.69 5.51 -15.90
C PHE A 115 20.20 5.57 -15.62
N ARG A 116 20.60 5.44 -14.35
CA ARG A 116 22.02 5.37 -13.95
C ARG A 116 22.72 4.15 -14.55
N LYS A 117 22.08 2.97 -14.57
CA LYS A 117 22.62 1.75 -15.19
C LYS A 117 22.81 1.93 -16.69
N ASP A 118 21.87 2.61 -17.35
CA ASP A 118 21.95 2.86 -18.79
C ASP A 118 23.08 3.85 -19.13
N LEU A 119 23.21 4.95 -18.39
CA LEU A 119 24.35 5.87 -18.53
C LEU A 119 25.69 5.17 -18.31
N ARG A 120 25.80 4.29 -17.32
CA ARG A 120 27.04 3.52 -17.08
C ARG A 120 27.42 2.64 -18.28
N LYS A 121 26.44 2.16 -19.05
CA LYS A 121 26.70 1.34 -20.25
C LYS A 121 27.13 2.20 -21.44
N THR A 122 26.51 3.37 -21.60
CA THR A 122 26.68 4.23 -22.78
C THR A 122 27.83 5.23 -22.67
N ASP A 123 28.17 5.66 -21.46
CA ASP A 123 29.18 6.69 -21.20
C ASP A 123 30.12 6.26 -20.06
N LYS A 124 31.02 5.31 -20.38
CA LYS A 124 31.88 4.61 -19.39
C LYS A 124 32.96 5.49 -18.77
N ASP A 125 33.38 6.53 -19.47
CA ASP A 125 34.46 7.44 -19.05
C ASP A 125 33.94 8.64 -18.25
N ASN A 126 32.61 8.80 -18.18
CA ASN A 126 31.95 9.89 -17.50
C ASN A 126 31.32 9.43 -16.20
N ASP A 127 31.90 9.85 -15.08
CA ASP A 127 31.44 9.47 -13.74
C ASP A 127 30.25 10.32 -13.22
N HIS A 128 29.71 11.26 -14.00
CA HIS A 128 28.62 12.13 -13.53
C HIS A 128 27.36 11.37 -13.10
N TYR A 129 27.10 10.17 -13.65
CA TYR A 129 26.00 9.32 -13.23
C TYR A 129 26.08 8.92 -11.73
N LYS A 130 27.27 8.97 -11.11
CA LYS A 130 27.44 8.70 -9.66
C LYS A 130 26.68 9.70 -8.79
N ARG A 131 26.38 10.91 -9.29
CA ARG A 131 25.60 11.93 -8.57
C ARG A 131 24.13 11.52 -8.36
N LEU A 132 23.58 10.67 -9.22
CA LEU A 132 22.21 10.15 -9.10
C LEU A 132 22.04 9.25 -7.85
N ASN A 133 23.14 8.70 -7.32
CA ASN A 133 23.15 7.89 -6.11
C ASN A 133 22.84 8.72 -4.83
N GLY A 134 23.16 10.02 -4.85
CA GLY A 134 22.87 10.93 -3.73
C GLY A 134 21.41 11.37 -3.68
N ALA A 135 20.76 11.52 -4.85
CA ALA A 135 19.35 11.91 -4.94
C ALA A 135 18.42 10.85 -4.36
N ALA A 136 18.63 9.56 -4.67
CA ALA A 136 17.84 8.45 -4.12
C ALA A 136 17.92 8.38 -2.58
N ARG A 137 19.12 8.55 -2.01
CA ARG A 137 19.34 8.57 -0.55
C ARG A 137 18.70 9.76 0.15
N ALA A 138 18.66 10.92 -0.51
CA ALA A 138 18.00 12.10 0.03
C ALA A 138 16.47 11.91 0.12
N VAL A 139 15.85 11.25 -0.88
CA VAL A 139 14.42 10.93 -0.83
C VAL A 139 14.12 9.90 0.27
N ASP A 140 14.97 8.89 0.46
CA ASP A 140 14.83 7.92 1.56
C ASP A 140 14.93 8.59 2.94
N SER A 141 15.81 9.59 3.10
CA SER A 141 15.94 10.34 4.37
C SER A 141 14.72 11.20 4.71
N LEU A 142 13.91 11.59 3.72
CA LEU A 142 12.65 12.29 3.94
C LEU A 142 11.53 11.36 4.43
N GLN A 143 11.69 10.04 4.28
CA GLN A 143 10.72 9.05 4.78
C GLN A 143 10.85 8.78 6.27
N THR A 144 11.99 9.10 6.89
CA THR A 144 12.26 8.80 8.30
C THR A 144 11.67 9.84 9.28
N VAL A 145 10.96 10.85 8.77
CA VAL A 145 10.51 12.04 9.53
C VAL A 145 8.97 12.11 9.67
N SER A 146 8.22 11.03 9.43
CA SER A 146 6.76 11.01 9.62
C SER A 146 6.24 9.82 10.39
#